data_AF-A0A6J6HHG4-F1
#
_entry.id   AF-A0A6J6HHG4-F1
#
_cell.length_a   1.000
_cell.length_b   1.000
_cell.length_c   1.000
_cell.angle_alpha   90.00
_cell.angle_beta   90.00
_cell.angle_gamma   90.00
#
_symmetry.space_group_name_H-M   'P 1'
#
loop_
_entity.id
_entity.type
_entity.pdbx_description
1 polymer ?
#
loop_
_entity_poly.entity_id
_entity_poly.type
_entity_poly.pdbx_seq_one_letter_code
_entity_poly.pdbx_strand_id
1 'polypeptide(L)'
;MSAPKFAPTPVLDVTRVYGSPDVAPASWTNDRPTDIEGFQPAGDHLGYQGPDQGYALLLANRLRSRLQLLGGVSSDDAVRGCLNIALRRASLFSRAPVIHDLTIAFTMWGFFDAHSPDDLVEARSKLFKGVGNVHHYAEGRAIADMVPEATLRMTPTQVTAASPISWRSLTGA
;
A
#
# COMPACT_ATOMS: atom_id res chain seq x y z
N MET A 1 19.05 23.87 13.82
CA MET A 1 19.60 25.19 13.45
C MET A 1 20.12 25.83 14.73
N SER A 2 21.43 26.01 14.87
CA SER A 2 22.03 26.68 16.04
C SER A 2 21.91 28.19 15.91
N ALA A 3 21.77 28.89 17.04
CA ALA A 3 21.75 30.35 17.05
C ALA A 3 23.12 30.92 16.65
N PRO A 4 23.17 32.07 15.93
CA PRO A 4 24.40 32.70 15.50
C PRO A 4 25.23 33.25 16.67
N LYS A 5 26.57 33.20 16.54
CA LYS A 5 27.56 33.46 17.61
C LYS A 5 27.49 34.82 18.32
N PHE A 6 26.85 35.82 17.71
CA PHE A 6 26.82 37.20 18.22
C PHE A 6 25.42 37.69 18.59
N ALA A 7 24.41 36.81 18.54
CA ALA A 7 23.12 37.14 19.12
C ALA A 7 23.26 37.13 20.65
N PRO A 8 22.86 38.19 21.38
CA PRO A 8 22.82 38.14 22.83
C PRO A 8 21.88 37.00 23.25
N THR A 9 22.44 36.00 23.94
CA THR A 9 21.64 34.95 24.55
C THR A 9 20.88 35.58 25.71
N PRO A 10 19.53 35.59 25.70
CA PRO A 10 18.80 36.07 26.85
C PRO A 10 19.20 35.23 28.06
N VAL A 11 19.53 35.88 29.18
CA VAL A 11 19.73 35.19 30.45
C VAL A 11 18.38 34.60 30.81
N LEU A 12 18.20 33.30 30.55
CA LEU A 12 17.03 32.57 31.01
C LEU A 12 17.20 32.35 32.52
N ASP A 13 16.94 33.39 33.31
CA ASP A 13 17.04 33.39 34.78
C ASP A 13 15.77 32.87 35.46
N VAL A 14 14.83 32.35 34.67
CA VAL A 14 13.63 31.68 35.19
C VAL A 14 13.66 30.24 34.72
N THR A 15 13.71 29.31 35.68
CA THR A 15 13.34 27.92 35.44
C THR A 15 11.94 27.94 34.87
N ARG A 16 11.81 27.71 33.54
CA ARG A 16 10.52 27.63 32.88
C ARG A 16 9.86 26.32 33.32
N VAL A 17 9.12 26.40 34.43
CA VAL A 17 8.24 25.31 34.83
C VAL A 17 7.04 25.36 33.90
N TYR A 18 6.67 24.22 33.33
CA TYR A 18 5.45 24.11 32.53
C TYR A 18 4.25 24.49 33.41
N GLY A 19 3.53 25.54 33.03
CA GLY A 19 2.21 25.87 33.56
C GLY A 19 1.18 25.56 32.49
N SER A 20 0.21 24.69 32.79
CA SER A 20 -0.94 24.53 31.91
C SER A 20 -1.71 25.85 31.82
N PRO A 21 -2.29 26.21 30.66
CA PRO A 21 -3.20 27.34 30.57
C PRO A 21 -4.36 27.20 31.57
N ASP A 22 -4.87 28.32 32.09
CA ASP A 22 -6.03 28.35 33.01
C ASP A 22 -7.31 27.80 32.37
N VAL A 23 -7.33 27.70 31.04
CA VAL A 23 -8.45 27.20 30.25
C VAL A 23 -7.97 26.10 29.32
N ALA A 24 -8.58 24.92 29.42
CA ALA A 24 -8.48 23.90 28.39
C ALA A 24 -9.45 24.27 27.25
N PRO A 25 -9.00 24.33 25.99
CA PRO A 25 -9.91 24.49 24.87
C PRO A 25 -10.89 23.31 24.83
N ALA A 26 -12.08 23.54 24.26
CA ALA A 26 -13.00 22.45 23.99
C ALA A 26 -12.32 21.36 23.15
N SER A 27 -12.74 20.10 23.36
CA SER A 27 -12.29 19.00 22.52
C SER A 27 -12.52 19.34 21.05
N TRP A 28 -11.55 19.02 20.21
CA TRP A 28 -11.69 19.19 18.77
C TRP A 28 -12.93 18.42 18.28
N THR A 29 -13.79 19.10 17.53
CA THR A 29 -14.92 18.54 16.81
C THR A 29 -14.79 18.87 15.34
N ASN A 30 -15.25 17.97 14.48
CA ASN A 30 -15.27 18.24 13.06
C ASN A 30 -16.57 18.99 12.68
N ASP A 31 -16.48 20.33 12.58
CA ASP A 31 -17.61 21.23 12.34
C ASP A 31 -17.55 21.95 10.99
N ARG A 32 -16.61 21.55 10.12
CA ARG A 32 -16.42 22.19 8.81
C ARG A 32 -17.48 21.70 7.82
N PRO A 33 -18.12 22.60 7.05
CA PRO A 33 -19.19 22.24 6.12
C PRO A 33 -18.83 21.19 5.07
N THR A 34 -17.54 21.02 4.77
CA THR A 34 -17.04 20.11 3.73
C THR A 34 -16.32 18.90 4.29
N ASP A 35 -16.25 18.76 5.60
CA ASP A 35 -15.58 17.64 6.21
C ASP A 35 -16.48 16.41 6.22
N ILE A 36 -15.85 15.23 6.16
CA ILE A 36 -16.55 13.96 6.13
C ILE A 36 -17.06 13.65 7.54
N GLU A 37 -18.38 13.51 7.67
CA GLU A 37 -18.99 12.99 8.91
C GLU A 37 -18.75 11.48 9.01
N GLY A 38 -18.05 11.04 10.06
CA GLY A 38 -17.79 9.63 10.33
C GLY A 38 -16.56 9.08 9.58
N PHE A 39 -16.70 7.90 8.98
CA PHE A 39 -15.61 7.22 8.28
C PHE A 39 -15.52 7.66 6.80
N GLN A 40 -14.37 7.40 6.18
CA GLN A 40 -14.19 7.63 4.75
C GLN A 40 -15.25 6.90 3.91
N PRO A 41 -15.81 7.52 2.86
CA PRO A 41 -16.80 6.89 1.99
C PRO A 41 -16.31 5.57 1.38
N ALA A 42 -17.23 4.62 1.25
CA ALA A 42 -17.03 3.35 0.57
C ALA A 42 -17.81 3.32 -0.75
N GLY A 43 -17.26 2.65 -1.76
CA GLY A 43 -17.86 2.57 -3.07
C GLY A 43 -16.89 2.03 -4.11
N ASP A 44 -17.43 1.75 -5.29
CA ASP A 44 -16.65 1.26 -6.42
C ASP A 44 -15.56 2.27 -6.77
N HIS A 45 -14.35 1.77 -6.98
CA HIS A 45 -13.17 2.57 -7.28
C HIS A 45 -12.76 3.61 -6.21
N LEU A 46 -13.34 3.62 -5.00
CA LEU A 46 -12.90 4.55 -3.95
C LEU A 46 -11.66 4.09 -3.18
N GLY A 47 -11.17 2.89 -3.45
CA GLY A 47 -9.95 2.39 -2.81
C GLY A 47 -10.19 1.69 -1.47
N TYR A 48 -9.11 1.24 -0.85
CA TYR A 48 -9.11 0.87 0.56
C TYR A 48 -8.21 1.85 1.31
N GLN A 49 -8.76 2.48 2.34
CA GLN A 49 -8.06 3.53 3.07
C GLN A 49 -7.03 2.91 4.01
N GLY A 50 -5.79 3.40 3.96
CA GLY A 50 -4.69 2.87 4.75
C GLY A 50 -3.50 3.83 4.73
N PRO A 51 -2.73 3.91 5.83
CA PRO A 51 -1.59 4.81 5.91
C PRO A 51 -0.44 4.38 4.97
N ASP A 52 0.51 5.29 4.75
CA ASP A 52 1.87 5.00 4.26
C ASP A 52 1.99 4.37 2.85
N GLN A 53 1.17 4.82 1.88
CA GLN A 53 1.31 4.38 0.47
C GLN A 53 2.71 4.62 -0.10
N GLY A 54 3.35 5.75 0.26
CA GLY A 54 4.73 6.04 -0.14
C GLY A 54 5.74 5.05 0.41
N TYR A 55 5.53 4.54 1.63
CA TYR A 55 6.38 3.52 2.22
C TYR A 55 6.20 2.16 1.53
N ALA A 56 4.96 1.78 1.20
CA ALA A 56 4.72 0.57 0.43
C ALA A 56 5.41 0.61 -0.95
N LEU A 57 5.39 1.76 -1.63
CA LEU A 57 6.11 1.94 -2.90
C LEU A 57 7.63 1.77 -2.73
N LEU A 58 8.20 2.28 -1.64
CA LEU A 58 9.61 2.07 -1.29
C LEU A 58 9.92 0.57 -1.09
N LEU A 59 9.06 -0.16 -0.36
CA LEU A 59 9.22 -1.60 -0.17
C LEU A 59 9.08 -2.38 -1.48
N ALA A 60 8.14 -2.00 -2.35
CA ALA A 60 7.92 -2.66 -3.64
C ALA A 60 9.14 -2.49 -4.55
N ASN A 61 9.74 -1.30 -4.59
CA ASN A 61 10.95 -1.04 -5.36
C ASN A 61 12.16 -1.85 -4.85
N ARG A 62 12.25 -2.17 -3.55
CA ARG A 62 13.29 -3.07 -3.03
C ARG A 62 13.15 -4.51 -3.50
N LEU A 63 11.94 -4.93 -3.92
CA LEU A 63 11.68 -6.26 -4.45
C LEU A 63 11.85 -6.34 -5.97
N ARG A 64 12.04 -5.20 -6.66
CA ARG A 64 12.05 -5.08 -8.13
C ARG A 64 13.09 -5.96 -8.80
N SER A 65 14.27 -6.13 -8.18
CA SER A 65 15.35 -6.98 -8.71
C SER A 65 15.03 -8.48 -8.67
N ARG A 66 14.02 -8.90 -7.92
CA ARG A 66 13.58 -10.30 -7.80
C ARG A 66 12.49 -10.67 -8.80
N LEU A 67 11.93 -9.69 -9.52
CA LEU A 67 10.78 -9.90 -10.39
C LEU A 67 11.17 -10.64 -11.66
N GLN A 68 10.37 -11.66 -12.00
CA GLN A 68 10.46 -12.46 -13.22
C GLN A 68 9.44 -11.93 -14.23
N LEU A 69 9.91 -11.04 -15.12
CA LEU A 69 9.07 -10.28 -16.07
C LEU A 69 8.81 -11.06 -17.37
N LEU A 70 8.12 -12.20 -17.25
CA LEU A 70 7.64 -12.96 -18.41
C LEU A 70 6.36 -12.32 -18.98
N GLY A 71 6.17 -12.42 -20.30
CA GLY A 71 4.96 -11.97 -20.99
C GLY A 71 4.93 -10.49 -21.40
N GLY A 72 6.07 -9.78 -21.29
CA GLY A 72 6.18 -8.38 -21.71
C GLY A 72 5.57 -7.36 -20.75
N VAL A 73 5.17 -7.79 -19.55
CA VAL A 73 4.76 -6.90 -18.45
C VAL A 73 5.96 -6.09 -17.98
N SER A 74 5.81 -4.77 -17.92
CA SER A 74 6.87 -3.92 -17.39
C SER A 74 6.99 -4.09 -15.88
N SER A 75 8.16 -3.76 -15.33
CA SER A 75 8.35 -3.81 -13.88
C SER A 75 7.53 -2.73 -13.15
N ASP A 76 7.23 -1.60 -13.80
CA ASP A 76 6.37 -0.56 -13.22
C ASP A 76 4.91 -1.02 -13.15
N ASP A 77 4.43 -1.72 -14.19
CA ASP A 77 3.11 -2.36 -14.20
C ASP A 77 2.99 -3.37 -13.06
N ALA A 78 3.95 -4.29 -12.95
CA ALA A 78 3.99 -5.30 -11.89
C ALA A 78 4.00 -4.66 -10.50
N VAL A 79 4.87 -3.67 -10.28
CA VAL A 79 4.97 -2.95 -9.00
C VAL A 79 3.66 -2.25 -8.68
N ARG A 80 3.06 -1.51 -9.61
CA ARG A 80 1.87 -0.71 -9.36
C ARG A 80 0.64 -1.58 -9.10
N GLY A 81 0.45 -2.65 -9.88
CA GLY A 81 -0.64 -3.60 -9.65
C GLY A 81 -0.52 -4.34 -8.32
N CYS A 82 0.67 -4.87 -7.99
CA CYS A 82 0.90 -5.57 -6.73
C CYS A 82 0.87 -4.62 -5.51
N LEU A 83 1.27 -3.36 -5.68
CA LEU A 83 1.17 -2.33 -4.64
C LEU A 83 -0.29 -2.12 -4.21
N ASN A 84 -1.23 -2.05 -5.14
CA ASN A 84 -2.64 -1.84 -4.80
C ASN A 84 -3.23 -3.03 -4.01
N ILE A 85 -2.84 -4.26 -4.35
CA ILE A 85 -3.20 -5.47 -3.59
C ILE A 85 -2.60 -5.43 -2.17
N ALA A 86 -1.33 -5.06 -2.06
CA ALA A 86 -0.63 -4.97 -0.78
C ALA A 86 -1.26 -3.91 0.14
N LEU A 87 -1.63 -2.75 -0.41
CA LEU A 87 -2.31 -1.69 0.32
C LEU A 87 -3.71 -2.13 0.79
N ARG A 88 -4.48 -2.78 -0.08
CA ARG A 88 -5.76 -3.40 0.30
C ARG A 88 -5.62 -4.33 1.49
N ARG A 89 -4.61 -5.20 1.46
CA ARG A 89 -4.33 -6.12 2.56
C ARG A 89 -3.95 -5.38 3.85
N ALA A 90 -3.08 -4.38 3.77
CA ALA A 90 -2.68 -3.59 4.94
C ALA A 90 -3.89 -2.88 5.58
N SER A 91 -4.76 -2.30 4.75
CA SER A 91 -6.05 -1.72 5.17
C SER A 91 -6.97 -2.73 5.85
N LEU A 92 -7.07 -3.96 5.35
CA LEU A 92 -7.85 -5.03 5.97
C LEU A 92 -7.43 -5.32 7.42
N PHE A 93 -6.14 -5.12 7.71
CA PHE A 93 -5.57 -5.29 9.05
C PHE A 93 -5.42 -3.97 9.83
N SER A 94 -5.95 -2.85 9.31
CA SER A 94 -5.88 -1.52 9.92
C SER A 94 -4.46 -1.13 10.36
N ARG A 95 -3.45 -1.44 9.54
CA ARG A 95 -2.04 -1.17 9.84
C ARG A 95 -1.28 -0.58 8.65
N ALA A 96 -0.07 -0.10 8.92
CA ALA A 96 0.89 0.23 7.88
C ALA A 96 1.28 -1.02 7.04
N PRO A 97 1.60 -0.83 5.75
CA PRO A 97 2.06 -1.90 4.87
C PRO A 97 3.43 -2.44 5.30
N VAL A 98 3.59 -3.76 5.21
CA VAL A 98 4.84 -4.47 5.49
C VAL A 98 5.28 -5.26 4.27
N ILE A 99 6.54 -5.72 4.26
CA ILE A 99 7.11 -6.44 3.12
C ILE A 99 6.29 -7.68 2.73
N HIS A 100 5.65 -8.34 3.69
CA HIS A 100 4.82 -9.53 3.45
C HIS A 100 3.55 -9.26 2.65
N ASP A 101 3.01 -8.04 2.67
CA ASP A 101 1.84 -7.68 1.85
C ASP A 101 2.19 -7.72 0.37
N LEU A 102 3.36 -7.17 0.03
CA LEU A 102 3.92 -7.19 -1.32
C LEU A 102 4.38 -8.58 -1.71
N THR A 103 5.02 -9.32 -0.79
CA THR A 103 5.45 -10.69 -1.06
C THR A 103 4.28 -11.55 -1.52
N ILE A 104 3.13 -11.43 -0.86
CA ILE A 104 1.94 -12.19 -1.23
C ILE A 104 1.37 -11.76 -2.58
N ALA A 105 1.31 -10.45 -2.84
CA ALA A 105 0.86 -9.92 -4.13
C ALA A 105 1.76 -10.38 -5.29
N PHE A 106 3.08 -10.34 -5.13
CA PHE A 106 4.00 -10.81 -6.17
C PHE A 106 3.98 -12.33 -6.33
N THR A 107 3.88 -13.10 -5.24
CA THR A 107 3.82 -14.57 -5.31
C THR A 107 2.57 -15.05 -6.02
N MET A 108 1.37 -14.56 -5.68
CA MET A 108 0.12 -15.05 -6.27
C MET A 108 0.03 -14.80 -7.79
N TRP A 109 0.69 -13.74 -8.28
CA TRP A 109 0.78 -13.40 -9.70
C TRP A 109 2.02 -13.97 -10.39
N GLY A 110 2.77 -14.84 -9.71
CA GLY A 110 3.94 -15.54 -10.25
C GLY A 110 5.13 -14.61 -10.55
N PHE A 111 5.16 -13.39 -10.04
CA PHE A 111 6.28 -12.47 -10.32
C PHE A 111 7.58 -12.89 -9.63
N PHE A 112 7.55 -13.82 -8.70
CA PHE A 112 8.77 -14.41 -8.11
C PHE A 112 9.15 -15.77 -8.68
N ASP A 113 8.43 -16.27 -9.69
CA ASP A 113 8.67 -17.58 -10.28
C ASP A 113 9.07 -17.45 -11.76
N ALA A 114 10.27 -17.94 -12.08
CA ALA A 114 10.83 -17.94 -13.43
C ALA A 114 10.14 -18.97 -14.35
N HIS A 115 9.39 -19.91 -13.78
CA HIS A 115 8.67 -20.96 -14.51
C HIS A 115 7.16 -20.89 -14.24
N SER A 116 6.64 -19.67 -14.09
CA SER A 116 5.20 -19.44 -13.94
C SER A 116 4.42 -20.10 -15.09
N PRO A 117 3.26 -20.73 -14.82
CA PRO A 117 2.40 -21.31 -15.87
C PRO A 117 2.07 -20.31 -16.98
N ASP A 118 2.06 -20.77 -18.23
CA ASP A 118 1.84 -19.91 -19.40
C ASP A 118 0.50 -19.16 -19.34
N ASP A 119 -0.53 -19.80 -18.81
CA ASP A 119 -1.86 -19.23 -18.65
C ASP A 119 -1.92 -18.12 -17.58
N LEU A 120 -1.13 -18.23 -16.50
CA LEU A 120 -0.91 -17.16 -15.53
C LEU A 120 -0.14 -15.99 -16.17
N VAL A 121 0.89 -16.29 -16.96
CA VAL A 121 1.67 -15.27 -17.68
C VAL A 121 0.78 -14.52 -18.68
N GLU A 122 -0.08 -15.21 -19.42
CA GLU A 122 -1.03 -14.59 -20.34
C GLU A 122 -2.03 -13.69 -19.59
N ALA A 123 -2.63 -14.20 -18.50
CA ALA A 123 -3.60 -13.44 -17.72
C ALA A 123 -3.00 -12.16 -17.13
N ARG A 124 -1.83 -12.26 -16.47
CA ARG A 124 -1.18 -11.07 -15.91
C ARG A 124 -0.71 -10.10 -17.01
N SER A 125 -0.32 -10.60 -18.19
CA SER A 125 0.05 -9.74 -19.32
C SER A 125 -1.10 -8.91 -19.84
N LYS A 126 -2.33 -9.44 -19.81
CA LYS A 126 -3.53 -8.67 -20.19
C LYS A 126 -3.93 -7.67 -19.11
N LEU A 127 -3.94 -8.10 -17.85
CA LEU A 127 -4.45 -7.30 -16.74
C LEU A 127 -3.50 -6.17 -16.34
N PHE A 128 -2.19 -6.44 -16.26
CA PHE A 128 -1.22 -5.49 -15.73
C PHE A 128 -0.74 -4.47 -16.76
N LYS A 129 -0.99 -4.69 -18.07
CA LYS A 129 -0.46 -3.83 -19.14
C LYS A 129 -0.87 -2.37 -18.96
N GLY A 130 0.12 -1.50 -18.79
CA GLY A 130 -0.07 -0.05 -18.68
C GLY A 130 -0.49 0.45 -17.29
N VAL A 131 -0.72 -0.45 -16.32
CA VAL A 131 -1.11 -0.09 -14.94
C VAL A 131 -0.08 0.78 -14.23
N GLY A 132 1.19 0.72 -14.63
CA GLY A 132 2.26 1.59 -14.15
C GLY A 132 2.03 3.07 -14.46
N ASN A 133 1.18 3.40 -15.44
CA ASN A 133 0.80 4.76 -15.77
C ASN A 133 -0.26 5.28 -14.79
N VAL A 134 -0.05 6.49 -14.26
CA VAL A 134 -0.96 7.16 -13.30
C VAL A 134 -2.39 7.34 -13.80
N HIS A 135 -2.59 7.35 -15.12
CA HIS A 135 -3.93 7.46 -15.72
C HIS A 135 -4.74 6.16 -15.69
N HIS A 136 -4.10 5.02 -15.40
CA HIS A 136 -4.72 3.68 -15.38
C HIS A 136 -5.15 3.28 -13.97
N TYR A 137 -5.74 4.23 -13.24
CA TYR A 137 -6.18 4.04 -11.87
C TYR A 137 -7.26 2.94 -11.76
N ALA A 138 -8.22 2.94 -12.70
CA ALA A 138 -9.34 2.01 -12.67
C ALA A 138 -8.88 0.55 -12.88
N GLU A 139 -7.93 0.33 -13.79
CA GLU A 139 -7.35 -0.99 -14.09
C GLU A 139 -6.54 -1.51 -12.92
N GLY A 140 -5.68 -0.67 -12.33
CA GLY A 140 -4.94 -1.04 -11.13
C GLY A 140 -5.85 -1.34 -9.95
N ARG A 141 -7.04 -0.72 -9.91
CA ARG A 141 -8.03 -0.96 -8.87
C ARG A 141 -8.81 -2.26 -9.09
N ALA A 142 -9.21 -2.53 -10.33
CA ALA A 142 -9.84 -3.79 -10.71
C ALA A 142 -8.95 -4.99 -10.32
N ILE A 143 -7.64 -4.92 -10.57
CA ILE A 143 -6.69 -5.95 -10.13
C ILE A 143 -6.76 -6.17 -8.62
N ALA A 144 -6.77 -5.09 -7.85
CA ALA A 144 -6.82 -5.18 -6.39
C ALA A 144 -8.14 -5.75 -5.87
N ASP A 145 -9.27 -5.42 -6.51
CA ASP A 145 -10.61 -5.82 -6.10
C ASP A 145 -10.93 -7.29 -6.45
N MET A 146 -10.35 -7.83 -7.53
CA MET A 146 -10.49 -9.25 -7.91
C MET A 146 -10.00 -10.23 -6.83
N VAL A 147 -8.95 -9.86 -6.08
CA VAL A 147 -8.32 -10.77 -5.11
C VAL A 147 -9.32 -11.15 -4.00
N PRO A 148 -9.61 -12.43 -3.75
CA PRO A 148 -10.51 -12.81 -2.66
C PRO A 148 -9.96 -12.38 -1.30
N GLU A 149 -10.84 -11.89 -0.41
CA GLU A 149 -10.43 -11.53 0.96
C GLU A 149 -9.81 -12.73 1.70
N ALA A 150 -10.30 -13.94 1.43
CA ALA A 150 -9.71 -15.18 1.95
C ALA A 150 -8.21 -15.29 1.62
N THR A 151 -7.80 -14.95 0.40
CA THR A 151 -6.38 -14.90 0.00
C THR A 151 -5.64 -13.79 0.76
N LEU A 152 -6.25 -12.61 0.90
CA LEU A 152 -5.64 -11.50 1.62
C LEU A 152 -5.41 -11.79 3.11
N ARG A 153 -6.15 -12.74 3.69
CA ARG A 153 -5.95 -13.21 5.07
C ARG A 153 -4.89 -14.30 5.20
N MET A 154 -4.40 -14.89 4.10
CA MET A 154 -3.37 -15.92 4.13
C MET A 154 -1.99 -15.38 4.57
N THR A 155 -1.16 -16.27 5.08
CA THR A 155 0.27 -16.03 5.33
C THR A 155 1.09 -16.20 4.04
N PRO A 156 2.32 -15.64 3.95
CA PRO A 156 3.17 -15.83 2.78
C PRO A 156 3.46 -17.31 2.48
N THR A 157 3.61 -18.13 3.53
CA THR A 157 3.82 -19.58 3.40
C THR A 157 2.61 -20.27 2.77
N GLN A 158 1.39 -19.92 3.19
CA GLN A 158 0.15 -20.48 2.61
C GLN A 158 0.00 -20.12 1.12
N VAL A 159 0.27 -18.87 0.76
CA VAL A 159 0.20 -18.43 -0.65
C VAL A 159 1.27 -19.12 -1.48
N THR A 160 2.49 -19.27 -0.95
CA THR A 160 3.59 -19.98 -1.62
C THR A 160 3.27 -21.45 -1.84
N ALA A 161 2.64 -22.12 -0.87
CA ALA A 161 2.25 -23.53 -0.99
C ALA A 161 1.12 -23.76 -2.02
N ALA A 162 0.22 -22.78 -2.18
CA ALA A 162 -0.89 -22.85 -3.14
C ALA A 162 -0.49 -22.41 -4.56
N SER A 163 0.56 -21.60 -4.69
CA SER A 163 1.09 -21.11 -5.96
C SER A 163 2.11 -22.09 -6.56
N PRO A 164 2.19 -22.25 -7.89
CA PRO A 164 1.34 -21.61 -8.90
C PRO A 164 0.07 -22.42 -9.25
N ILE A 165 -0.10 -23.63 -8.72
CA ILE A 165 -1.17 -24.56 -9.13
C ILE A 165 -2.58 -23.97 -8.96
N SER A 166 -2.82 -23.23 -7.87
CA SER A 166 -4.14 -22.65 -7.55
C SER A 166 -4.22 -21.14 -7.79
N TRP A 167 -3.42 -20.59 -8.72
CA TRP A 167 -3.29 -19.13 -8.90
C TRP A 167 -4.62 -18.41 -9.16
N ARG A 168 -5.56 -19.02 -9.90
CA ARG A 168 -6.89 -18.45 -10.14
C ARG A 168 -7.70 -18.29 -8.86
N SER A 169 -7.68 -19.30 -7.99
CA SER A 169 -8.34 -19.20 -6.69
C SER A 169 -7.67 -18.15 -5.79
N LEU A 170 -6.35 -17.96 -5.90
CA LEU A 170 -5.63 -16.94 -5.16
C LEU A 170 -5.95 -15.52 -5.66
N THR A 171 -6.04 -15.33 -6.97
CA THR A 171 -6.16 -14.00 -7.62
C THR A 171 -7.59 -13.57 -7.92
N GLY A 172 -8.52 -14.52 -8.04
CA GLY A 172 -9.90 -14.29 -8.47
C GLY A 172 -10.08 -14.07 -9.97
N ALA A 173 -9.03 -14.28 -10.77
CA ALA A 173 -9.03 -14.14 -12.24
C ALA A 173 -9.41 -15.43 -12.97
#